data_AF-A0A3E4GL69-F1
#
_entry.id   AF-A0A3E4GL69-F1
#
_cell.length_a   1.000
_cell.length_b   1.000
_cell.length_c   1.000
_cell.angle_alpha   90.00
_cell.angle_beta   90.00
_cell.angle_gamma   90.00
#
_symmetry.space_group_name_H-M   'P 1'
#
loop_
_entity.id
_entity.type
_entity.pdbx_description
1 polymer ?
#
loop_
_entity_poly.entity_id
_entity_poly.type
_entity_poly.pdbx_seq_one_letter_code
_entity_poly.pdbx_strand_id
1 'polypeptide(L)'
;MKSYKENWKKIYQGAKDAGKGDQILIENFGETLSGEYSTEELMKMAIADKVDGIIVQVSDEEAVSTQIDKAEEQNIPVITIRSDAPVSKRVSSVLYRLCKHGTFCSRYLRCRI
;
A
#
# COMPACT_ATOMS: atom_id res chain seq x y z
N MET A 1 -4.50 -15.58 -17.35
CA MET A 1 -3.62 -14.79 -16.44
C MET A 1 -3.69 -13.28 -16.75
N LYS A 2 -4.89 -12.67 -16.82
CA LYS A 2 -5.08 -11.22 -17.05
C LYS A 2 -5.60 -10.45 -15.81
N SER A 3 -5.92 -11.15 -14.72
CA SER A 3 -6.70 -10.61 -13.60
C SER A 3 -5.91 -9.74 -12.59
N TYR A 4 -4.62 -10.00 -12.36
CA TYR A 4 -3.88 -9.34 -11.25
C TYR A 4 -3.43 -7.91 -11.56
N LYS A 5 -2.73 -7.69 -12.69
CA LYS A 5 -2.25 -6.36 -13.08
C LYS A 5 -3.39 -5.36 -13.30
N GLU A 6 -4.51 -5.79 -13.90
CA GLU A 6 -5.67 -4.93 -14.10
C GLU A 6 -6.33 -4.50 -12.78
N ASN A 7 -6.34 -5.36 -11.77
CA ASN A 7 -6.88 -5.02 -10.45
C ASN A 7 -5.98 -4.01 -9.71
N TRP A 8 -4.66 -4.16 -9.80
CA TRP A 8 -3.73 -3.22 -9.18
C TRP A 8 -3.82 -1.82 -9.81
N LYS A 9 -3.93 -1.74 -11.14
CA LYS A 9 -4.16 -0.47 -11.85
C LYS A 9 -5.43 0.26 -11.36
N LYS A 10 -6.50 -0.48 -11.07
CA LYS A 10 -7.73 0.12 -10.50
C LYS A 10 -7.53 0.62 -9.07
N ILE A 11 -6.80 -0.12 -8.23
CA ILE A 11 -6.44 0.31 -6.88
C ILE A 11 -5.61 1.59 -6.93
N TYR A 12 -4.57 1.60 -7.76
CA TYR A 12 -3.72 2.76 -7.97
C TYR A 12 -4.50 3.97 -8.46
N GLN A 13 -5.38 3.79 -9.45
CA GLN A 13 -6.24 4.86 -9.96
C GLN A 13 -7.17 5.40 -8.87
N GLY A 14 -7.78 4.52 -8.07
CA GLY A 14 -8.64 4.91 -6.95
C GLY A 14 -7.88 5.70 -5.88
N ALA A 15 -6.64 5.31 -5.57
CA ALA A 15 -5.78 6.06 -4.66
C ALA A 15 -5.43 7.44 -5.22
N LYS A 16 -5.02 7.51 -6.50
CA LYS A 16 -4.76 8.77 -7.22
C LYS A 16 -5.97 9.69 -7.22
N ASP A 17 -7.15 9.15 -7.50
CA ASP A 17 -8.40 9.92 -7.53
C ASP A 17 -8.79 10.42 -6.14
N ALA A 18 -8.57 9.63 -5.09
CA ALA A 18 -8.80 10.04 -3.71
C ALA A 18 -7.86 11.16 -3.23
N GLY A 19 -6.61 11.17 -3.73
CA GLY A 19 -5.64 12.23 -3.44
C GLY A 19 -5.74 13.45 -4.37
N LYS A 20 -6.65 13.47 -5.36
CA LYS A 20 -6.80 14.64 -6.25
C LYS A 20 -7.25 15.85 -5.46
N GLY A 21 -6.51 16.95 -5.61
CA GLY A 21 -6.79 18.21 -4.90
C GLY A 21 -6.04 18.34 -3.58
N ASP A 22 -5.43 17.26 -3.09
CA ASP A 22 -4.44 17.28 -2.03
C ASP A 22 -3.03 17.38 -2.63
N GLN A 23 -2.06 17.93 -1.88
CA GLN A 23 -0.65 17.99 -2.31
C GLN A 23 0.06 16.65 -2.08
N ILE A 24 -0.52 15.56 -2.58
CA ILE A 24 -0.03 14.19 -2.37
C ILE A 24 0.42 13.59 -3.71
N LEU A 25 1.63 13.05 -3.72
CA LEU A 25 2.16 12.28 -4.85
C LEU A 25 1.93 10.79 -4.61
N ILE A 26 1.28 10.10 -5.55
CA ILE A 26 1.05 8.65 -5.49
C ILE A 26 1.72 7.98 -6.67
N GLU A 27 2.72 7.14 -6.37
CA GLU A 27 3.53 6.44 -7.34
C GLU A 27 3.24 4.94 -7.33
N ASN A 28 3.25 4.33 -8.53
CA ASN A 28 3.23 2.88 -8.64
C ASN A 28 4.68 2.38 -8.72
N PHE A 29 5.36 2.42 -7.58
CA PHE A 29 6.82 2.29 -7.47
C PHE A 29 7.39 1.02 -8.16
N GLY A 30 6.68 -0.11 -8.08
CA GLY A 30 7.11 -1.34 -8.76
C GLY A 30 6.99 -1.30 -10.29
N GLU A 31 6.08 -0.50 -10.86
CA GLU A 31 5.95 -0.34 -12.31
C GLU A 31 6.93 0.69 -12.90
N THR A 32 7.52 1.56 -12.06
CA THR A 32 8.47 2.59 -12.51
C THR A 32 9.91 2.10 -12.61
N LEU A 33 10.23 0.94 -12.02
CA LEU A 33 11.58 0.38 -12.01
C LEU A 33 11.80 -0.57 -13.19
N SER A 34 13.00 -0.53 -13.77
CA SER A 34 13.43 -1.48 -14.81
C SER A 34 13.91 -2.79 -14.18
N GLY A 35 12.98 -3.62 -13.70
CA GLY A 35 13.29 -4.92 -13.12
C GLY A 35 12.09 -5.60 -12.49
N GLU A 36 12.18 -6.91 -12.28
CA GLU A 36 11.23 -7.64 -11.43
C GLU A 36 11.78 -7.66 -10.00
N TYR A 37 11.06 -7.02 -9.10
CA TYR A 37 11.39 -6.96 -7.68
C TYR A 37 10.27 -7.61 -6.87
N SER A 38 10.65 -8.32 -5.81
CA SER A 38 9.69 -8.80 -4.82
C SER A 38 9.08 -7.64 -4.04
N THR A 39 7.91 -7.88 -3.44
CA THR A 39 7.27 -6.91 -2.52
C THR A 39 8.20 -6.48 -1.40
N GLU A 40 9.00 -7.41 -0.87
CA GLU A 40 9.96 -7.13 0.21
C GLU A 40 11.06 -6.15 -0.26
N GLU A 41 11.61 -6.36 -1.45
CA GLU A 41 12.64 -5.48 -2.03
C GLU A 41 12.09 -4.09 -2.34
N LEU A 42 10.88 -4.01 -2.89
CA LEU A 42 10.19 -2.74 -3.11
C LEU A 42 9.97 -1.96 -1.81
N MET A 43 9.60 -2.65 -0.74
CA MET A 43 9.48 -2.01 0.58
C MET A 43 10.83 -1.53 1.12
N LYS A 44 11.89 -2.34 1.00
CA LYS A 44 13.24 -1.93 1.43
C LYS A 44 13.69 -0.66 0.72
N MET A 45 13.48 -0.59 -0.59
CA MET A 45 13.80 0.59 -1.40
C MET A 45 12.97 1.81 -0.97
N ALA A 46 11.65 1.67 -0.83
CA ALA A 46 10.78 2.77 -0.40
C ALA A 46 11.14 3.29 1.01
N ILE A 47 11.47 2.39 1.95
CA ILE A 47 11.94 2.77 3.29
C ILE A 47 13.29 3.51 3.20
N ALA A 48 14.23 3.03 2.38
CA ALA A 48 15.52 3.68 2.19
C ALA A 48 15.40 5.08 1.56
N ASP A 49 14.42 5.25 0.66
CA ASP A 49 14.05 6.52 0.04
C ASP A 49 13.30 7.47 0.98
N LYS A 50 12.97 7.01 2.21
CA LYS A 50 12.25 7.77 3.25
C LYS A 50 10.94 8.35 2.74
N VAL A 51 10.15 7.52 2.06
CA VAL A 51 8.81 7.90 1.62
C VAL A 51 7.91 8.23 2.82
N ASP A 52 6.90 9.05 2.59
CA ASP A 52 5.95 9.45 3.62
C ASP A 52 4.95 8.35 4.03
N GLY A 53 4.82 7.29 3.22
CA GLY A 53 3.90 6.19 3.51
C GLY A 53 3.92 5.13 2.42
N ILE A 54 3.52 3.91 2.79
CA ILE A 54 3.55 2.74 1.91
C ILE A 54 2.17 2.08 1.87
N ILE A 55 1.67 1.83 0.65
CA ILE A 55 0.49 0.98 0.42
C ILE A 55 0.97 -0.33 -0.20
N VAL A 56 0.72 -1.45 0.47
CA VAL A 56 1.26 -2.75 0.05
C VAL A 56 0.18 -3.83 0.02
N GLN A 57 0.28 -4.74 -0.95
CA GLN A 57 -0.44 -6.01 -0.91
C GLN A 57 0.51 -7.08 -0.35
N VAL A 58 0.15 -7.70 0.77
CA VAL A 58 0.97 -8.74 1.40
C VAL A 58 1.03 -9.97 0.50
N SER A 59 2.22 -10.26 -0.04
CA SER A 59 2.50 -11.46 -0.84
C SER A 59 3.08 -12.61 -0.01
N ASP A 60 3.86 -12.27 1.01
CA ASP A 60 4.47 -13.17 1.98
C ASP A 60 4.32 -12.51 3.35
N GLU A 61 3.63 -13.15 4.29
CA GLU A 61 3.27 -12.53 5.55
C GLU A 61 4.49 -12.28 6.45
N GLU A 62 5.43 -13.21 6.52
CA GLU A 62 6.59 -13.11 7.43
C GLU A 62 7.57 -12.05 6.94
N ALA A 63 7.92 -12.10 5.66
CA ALA A 63 8.87 -11.16 5.05
C ALA A 63 8.30 -9.74 5.05
N VAL A 64 7.02 -9.57 4.68
CA VAL A 64 6.39 -8.26 4.63
C VAL A 64 6.15 -7.69 6.02
N SER A 65 5.73 -8.50 7.01
CA SER A 65 5.57 -8.04 8.40
C SER A 65 6.87 -7.46 8.95
N THR A 66 8.00 -8.13 8.69
CA THR A 66 9.33 -7.63 9.09
C THR A 66 9.64 -6.27 8.48
N GLN A 67 9.27 -6.03 7.22
CA GLN A 67 9.50 -4.73 6.59
C GLN A 67 8.51 -3.66 7.07
N ILE A 68 7.27 -4.03 7.39
CA ILE A 68 6.28 -3.13 8.00
C ILE A 68 6.82 -2.59 9.34
N ASP A 69 7.36 -3.47 10.17
CA ASP A 69 7.88 -3.07 11.49
C ASP A 69 9.09 -2.12 11.36
N LYS A 70 9.96 -2.36 10.36
CA LYS A 70 11.10 -1.48 10.03
C LYS A 70 10.66 -0.13 9.47
N ALA A 71 9.60 -0.09 8.67
CA ALA A 71 9.03 1.16 8.17
C ALA A 71 8.50 1.99 9.33
N GLU A 72 7.80 1.36 10.27
CA GLU A 72 7.25 2.04 11.43
C GLU A 72 8.33 2.57 12.38
N GLU A 73 9.45 1.85 12.55
CA GLU A 73 10.62 2.36 13.29
C GLU A 73 11.20 3.65 12.67
N GLN A 74 10.94 3.89 11.38
CA GLN A 74 11.33 5.11 10.67
C GLN A 74 10.18 6.11 10.54
N ASN A 75 9.06 5.89 11.23
CA ASN A 75 7.83 6.70 11.17
C ASN A 75 7.21 6.74 9.76
N ILE A 76 7.34 5.66 9.00
CA ILE A 76 6.74 5.50 7.68
C ILE A 76 5.47 4.63 7.84
N PRO A 77 4.27 5.22 7.81
CA PRO A 77 3.03 4.47 7.99
C PRO A 77 2.79 3.49 6.84
N VAL A 78 2.42 2.25 7.17
CA VAL A 78 2.10 1.22 6.18
C VAL A 78 0.63 0.81 6.24
N ILE A 79 -0.02 0.79 5.07
CA ILE A 79 -1.39 0.33 4.88
C ILE A 79 -1.38 -0.93 4.02
N THR A 80 -2.01 -2.01 4.50
CA THR A 80 -2.16 -3.24 3.73
C THR A 80 -3.48 -3.26 2.95
N ILE A 81 -3.47 -3.81 1.73
CA ILE A 81 -4.69 -3.95 0.90
C ILE A 81 -4.86 -5.37 0.38
N ARG A 82 -6.11 -5.86 0.39
CA ARG A 82 -6.58 -7.20 -0.01
C ARG A 82 -6.04 -8.37 0.81
N SER A 83 -4.73 -8.43 0.98
CA SER A 83 -4.01 -9.39 1.81
C SER A 83 -3.43 -8.63 3.00
N ASP A 84 -3.40 -9.26 4.16
CA ASP A 84 -3.11 -8.60 5.42
C ASP A 84 -1.94 -9.23 6.18
N ALA A 85 -1.35 -8.47 7.11
CA ALA A 85 -0.27 -8.87 8.00
C ALA A 85 -0.66 -8.49 9.44
N PRO A 86 -1.58 -9.23 10.08
CA PRO A 86 -2.24 -8.81 11.32
C PRO A 86 -1.31 -8.70 12.54
N VAL A 87 -0.16 -9.39 12.51
CA VAL A 87 0.82 -9.38 13.62
C VAL A 87 1.81 -8.21 13.50
N SER A 88 1.86 -7.54 12.35
CA SER A 88 2.74 -6.40 12.10
C SER A 88 2.22 -5.08 12.68
N LYS A 89 3.09 -4.07 12.76
CA LYS A 89 2.76 -2.69 13.18
C LYS A 89 2.03 -1.85 12.13
N ARG A 90 1.40 -2.47 11.12
CA ARG A 90 0.62 -1.75 10.10
C ARG A 90 -0.44 -0.85 10.73
N VAL A 91 -0.68 0.30 10.11
CA VAL A 91 -1.66 1.28 10.61
C VAL A 91 -3.10 0.84 10.33
N SER A 92 -3.35 0.22 9.16
CA SER A 92 -4.69 -0.21 8.76
C SER A 92 -4.65 -1.31 7.71
N SER A 93 -5.78 -1.99 7.51
CA SER A 93 -5.97 -2.95 6.41
C SER A 93 -7.29 -2.75 5.68
N VAL A 94 -7.23 -2.81 4.35
CA VAL A 94 -8.38 -2.69 3.46
C VAL A 94 -8.68 -4.04 2.82
N LEU A 95 -9.59 -4.80 3.41
CA LEU A 95 -9.99 -6.14 2.95
C LEU A 95 -11.24 -6.11 2.07
N TYR A 96 -11.30 -6.99 1.06
CA TYR A 96 -12.38 -7.04 0.05
C TYR A 96 -13.79 -7.27 0.64
N ARG A 97 -13.89 -7.78 1.89
CA ARG A 97 -15.18 -7.99 2.57
C ARG A 97 -15.92 -6.68 2.89
N LEU A 98 -15.25 -5.53 2.83
CA LEU A 98 -15.86 -4.20 2.99
C LEU A 98 -16.24 -3.52 1.66
N CYS A 99 -15.83 -4.05 0.51
CA CYS A 99 -16.08 -3.42 -0.81
C CYS A 99 -17.19 -4.10 -1.64
N LYS A 100 -18.03 -4.96 -1.03
CA LYS A 100 -19.13 -5.67 -1.73
C LYS A 100 -20.50 -5.00 -1.60
N HIS A 101 -20.67 -4.07 -0.68
CA HIS A 101 -21.81 -3.16 -0.67
C HIS A 101 -21.25 -1.78 -0.99
N GLY A 102 -21.76 -1.15 -2.05
CA GLY A 102 -21.32 0.14 -2.58
C GLY A 102 -21.55 1.33 -1.63
N THR A 103 -21.12 1.20 -0.38
CA THR A 103 -21.30 2.14 0.70
C THR A 103 -19.93 2.46 1.29
N PHE A 104 -19.40 3.62 0.88
CA PHE A 104 -18.58 4.49 1.72
C PHE A 104 -17.31 3.89 2.37
N CYS A 105 -16.20 3.92 1.64
CA CYS A 105 -14.89 4.25 2.25
C CYS A 105 -14.52 5.73 2.01
N SER A 106 -15.52 6.60 1.80
CA SER A 106 -15.33 8.04 1.56
C SER A 106 -15.14 8.86 2.85
N ARG A 107 -14.87 8.24 4.02
CA ARG A 107 -14.83 9.02 5.27
C ARG A 107 -13.76 8.74 6.31
N TYR A 108 -12.85 7.79 6.13
CA TYR A 108 -11.76 7.60 7.11
C TYR A 108 -10.46 7.12 6.46
N LEU A 109 -9.86 7.97 5.63
CA LEU A 109 -8.41 8.01 5.43
C LEU A 109 -7.99 9.48 5.35
N ARG A 110 -8.13 10.20 6.47
CA ARG A 110 -7.44 11.48 6.65
C ARG A 110 -6.08 11.16 7.25
N CYS A 111 -5.18 10.63 6.41
CA CYS A 111 -3.76 10.65 6.72
C CYS A 111 -3.30 12.08 6.43
N ARG A 112 -3.09 12.87 7.49
CA ARG A 112 -2.27 14.07 7.38
C ARG A 112 -0.84 13.53 7.36
N ILE A 113 -0.30 13.35 6.15
CA ILE A 113 1.14 13.41 5.93
C ILE A 113 1.54 14.87 6.13
#